data_AF-A0A2N2NY45-F1
#
_entry.id   AF-A0A2N2NY45-F1
#
_cell.length_a   1.000
_cell.length_b   1.000
_cell.length_c   1.000
_cell.angle_alpha   90.00
_cell.angle_beta   90.00
_cell.angle_gamma   90.00
#
_symmetry.space_group_name_H-M   'P 1'
#
loop_
_entity.id
_entity.type
_entity.pdbx_description
1 polymer ?
#
loop_
_entity_poly.entity_id
_entity_poly.type
_entity_poly.pdbx_seq_one_letter_code
_entity_poly.pdbx_strand_id
1 'polypeptide(L)'
;MSRYNSYEEKRPVTDNKIYIHPIWRGIGFALLIFAPIMGYASSILLLDLNKENKWIPVPKDLLISGSDPYLIIKIIITIVVAFIIFLLFQLITFFLYKVAGPSRYGPLDVPRVAYRGKKYKR
;
A
#
# COMPACT_ATOMS: atom_id res chain seq x y z
N MET A 1 -34.12 24.29 44.55
CA MET A 1 -32.83 24.30 43.81
C MET A 1 -32.52 22.88 43.34
N SER A 2 -32.80 22.55 42.09
CA SER A 2 -32.18 21.40 41.42
C SER A 2 -31.46 21.98 40.20
N ARG A 3 -30.14 22.07 40.30
CA ARG A 3 -29.26 22.62 39.27
C ARG A 3 -29.16 21.59 38.15
N TYR A 4 -29.49 22.07 36.95
CA TYR A 4 -29.21 21.52 35.63
C TYR A 4 -28.07 20.49 35.58
N ASN A 5 -28.40 19.21 35.79
CA ASN A 5 -27.65 18.11 35.20
C ASN A 5 -28.35 17.76 33.88
N SER A 6 -28.10 18.57 32.86
CA SER A 6 -28.36 18.14 31.50
C SER A 6 -27.45 16.96 31.23
N TYR A 7 -28.02 15.76 31.29
CA TYR A 7 -27.37 14.55 30.78
C TYR A 7 -27.04 14.81 29.31
N GLU A 8 -25.79 15.12 29.01
CA GLU A 8 -25.29 15.00 27.64
C GLU A 8 -25.43 13.53 27.26
N GLU A 9 -26.46 13.25 26.47
CA GLU A 9 -26.66 11.96 25.84
C GLU A 9 -25.44 11.70 24.94
N LYS A 10 -24.47 10.92 25.46
CA LYS A 10 -23.32 10.47 24.69
C LYS A 10 -23.84 9.63 23.52
N ARG A 11 -24.02 10.28 22.37
CA ARG A 11 -24.34 9.60 21.12
C ARG A 11 -23.34 8.46 20.94
N PRO A 12 -23.77 7.24 20.62
CA PRO A 12 -22.83 6.16 20.36
C PRO A 12 -21.92 6.62 19.22
N VAL A 13 -20.62 6.74 19.51
CA VAL A 13 -19.62 7.21 18.56
C VAL A 13 -19.52 6.15 17.46
N THR A 14 -20.26 6.33 16.37
CA THR A 14 -20.18 5.51 15.16
C THR A 14 -18.97 5.93 14.31
N ASP A 15 -17.85 6.24 14.95
CA ASP A 15 -16.62 6.51 14.22
C ASP A 15 -15.87 5.18 14.01
N ASN A 16 -16.11 4.60 12.84
CA ASN A 16 -15.38 3.45 12.28
C ASN A 16 -14.29 3.94 11.31
N LYS A 17 -13.64 5.07 11.58
CA LYS A 17 -12.47 5.47 10.81
C LYS A 17 -11.38 4.43 10.99
N ILE A 18 -11.02 3.78 9.89
CA ILE A 18 -9.85 2.92 9.79
C ILE A 18 -8.65 3.85 9.87
N TYR A 19 -8.06 4.00 11.06
CA TYR A 19 -6.81 4.74 11.22
C TYR A 19 -5.68 3.87 10.66
N ILE A 20 -5.15 4.27 9.50
CA ILE A 20 -3.94 3.67 8.95
C ILE A 20 -2.78 4.12 9.84
N HIS A 21 -2.06 3.18 10.47
CA HIS A 21 -0.94 3.57 11.33
C HIS A 21 0.13 4.31 10.51
N PRO A 22 0.72 5.38 11.08
CA PRO A 22 1.69 6.23 10.39
C PRO A 22 2.92 5.47 9.89
N ILE A 23 3.36 4.42 10.60
CA ILE A 23 4.48 3.56 10.19
C ILE A 23 4.18 2.86 8.86
N TRP A 24 2.96 2.35 8.66
CA TRP A 24 2.56 1.71 7.40
C TRP A 24 2.53 2.68 6.23
N ARG A 25 2.20 3.96 6.49
CA ARG A 25 2.31 5.01 5.47
C ARG A 25 3.77 5.27 5.09
N GLY A 26 4.68 5.25 6.06
CA GLY A 26 6.12 5.42 5.84
C GLY A 26 6.75 4.30 5.00
N ILE A 27 6.42 3.04 5.31
CA ILE A 27 6.88 1.88 4.53
C ILE A 27 6.41 1.99 3.06
N GLY A 28 5.14 2.32 2.83
CA GLY A 28 4.62 2.47 1.47
C GLY A 28 5.33 3.56 0.67
N PHE A 29 5.65 4.69 1.33
CA PHE A 29 6.41 5.77 0.71
C PHE A 29 7.85 5.36 0.37
N ALA A 30 8.53 4.63 1.26
CA ALA A 30 9.86 4.11 0.98
C ALA A 30 9.85 3.15 -0.22
N LEU A 31 8.86 2.26 -0.29
CA LEU A 31 8.69 1.34 -1.42
C LEU A 31 8.39 2.07 -2.74
N LEU A 32 7.66 3.19 -2.70
CA LEU A 32 7.36 3.99 -3.89
C LEU A 32 8.63 4.56 -4.55
N ILE A 33 9.66 4.86 -3.76
CA ILE A 33 10.96 5.32 -4.28
C ILE A 33 11.87 4.13 -4.63
N PHE A 34 11.90 3.11 -3.78
CA PHE A 34 12.77 1.95 -3.95
C PHE A 34 12.40 1.08 -5.16
N ALA A 35 11.11 0.84 -5.38
CA ALA A 35 10.61 0.00 -6.46
C ALA A 35 11.02 0.50 -7.87
N PRO A 36 10.86 1.78 -8.26
CA PRO A 36 11.29 2.25 -9.57
C PRO A 36 12.81 2.22 -9.77
N ILE A 37 13.60 2.44 -8.70
CA ILE A 37 15.07 2.32 -8.76
C ILE A 37 15.45 0.87 -9.10
N MET A 38 14.90 -0.09 -8.37
CA MET A 38 15.13 -1.52 -8.63
C MET A 38 14.57 -1.96 -9.98
N GLY A 39 13.41 -1.43 -10.38
CA GLY A 39 12.80 -1.70 -11.68
C GLY A 39 13.69 -1.26 -12.84
N TYR A 40 14.29 -0.08 -12.75
CA TYR A 40 15.19 0.42 -13.79
C TYR A 40 16.46 -0.44 -13.91
N ALA A 41 17.11 -0.74 -12.78
CA ALA A 41 18.28 -1.63 -12.76
C ALA A 41 17.96 -3.01 -13.36
N SER A 42 16.79 -3.58 -13.00
CA SER A 42 16.32 -4.85 -13.55
C SER A 42 16.04 -4.77 -15.05
N SER A 43 15.54 -3.64 -15.56
CA SER A 43 15.24 -3.47 -16.98
C SER A 43 16.49 -3.56 -17.86
N ILE A 44 17.60 -3.00 -17.41
CA ILE A 44 18.89 -3.06 -18.12
C ILE A 44 19.39 -4.51 -18.13
N LEU A 45 19.42 -5.14 -16.95
CA LEU A 45 19.90 -6.52 -16.80
C LEU A 45 19.06 -7.50 -17.64
N LEU A 46 17.72 -7.39 -17.61
CA LEU A 46 16.84 -8.27 -18.37
C LEU A 46 17.02 -8.10 -19.89
N LEU A 47 17.25 -6.88 -20.36
CA LEU A 47 17.50 -6.64 -21.78
C LEU A 47 18.84 -7.20 -22.23
N ASP A 48 19.88 -7.09 -21.40
CA ASP A 48 21.19 -7.64 -21.72
C ASP A 48 21.15 -9.17 -21.73
N LEU A 49 20.50 -9.79 -20.75
CA LEU A 49 20.25 -11.23 -20.75
C LEU A 49 19.41 -11.68 -21.95
N ASN A 50 18.43 -10.89 -22.38
CA ASN A 50 17.63 -11.22 -23.56
C ASN A 50 18.43 -11.11 -24.87
N LYS A 51 19.42 -10.21 -24.95
CA LYS A 51 20.32 -10.13 -26.13
C LYS A 51 21.20 -11.37 -26.24
N GLU A 52 21.70 -11.88 -25.12
CA GLU A 52 22.54 -13.07 -25.07
C GLU A 52 21.73 -14.35 -25.32
N ASN A 53 20.64 -14.54 -24.57
CA ASN A 53 19.87 -15.79 -24.58
C ASN A 53 18.75 -15.83 -25.62
N LYS A 54 18.38 -14.67 -26.19
CA LYS A 54 17.35 -14.53 -27.23
C LYS A 54 16.00 -15.14 -26.82
N TRP A 55 15.56 -14.94 -25.57
CA TRP A 55 14.30 -15.49 -25.07
C TRP A 55 13.10 -14.98 -25.86
N ILE A 56 13.08 -13.68 -26.18
CA ILE A 56 11.96 -13.02 -26.86
C ILE A 56 12.50 -12.13 -27.98
N PRO A 57 11.97 -12.24 -29.21
CA PRO A 57 12.32 -11.33 -30.30
C PRO A 57 11.79 -9.93 -30.00
N VAL A 58 12.65 -8.92 -30.10
CA VAL A 58 12.27 -7.53 -29.86
C VAL A 58 11.56 -6.99 -31.10
N PRO A 59 10.28 -6.57 -31.00
CA PRO A 59 9.56 -5.99 -32.13
C PRO A 59 10.17 -4.64 -32.51
N LYS A 60 10.33 -4.41 -33.82
CA LYS A 60 10.94 -3.19 -34.34
C LYS A 60 10.11 -1.94 -34.06
N ASP A 61 8.79 -2.09 -33.90
CA ASP A 61 7.86 -0.98 -33.65
C ASP A 61 8.09 -0.30 -32.29
N LEU A 62 8.75 -0.99 -31.35
CA LEU A 62 9.09 -0.44 -30.04
C LEU A 62 10.48 0.21 -30.00
N LEU A 63 11.21 0.18 -31.12
CA LEU A 63 12.52 0.81 -31.23
C LEU A 63 12.34 2.27 -31.65
N ILE A 64 12.95 3.18 -30.88
CA ILE A 64 13.00 4.59 -31.23
C ILE A 64 14.29 4.88 -32.00
N SER A 65 14.21 5.70 -33.05
CA SER A 65 15.39 6.28 -33.67
C SER A 65 15.95 7.41 -32.77
N GLY A 66 16.92 7.09 -31.93
CA GLY A 66 17.55 8.02 -30.99
C GLY A 66 18.81 7.43 -30.35
N SER A 67 19.37 8.11 -29.33
CA SER A 67 20.60 7.67 -28.65
C SER A 67 20.47 6.32 -27.93
N ASP A 68 19.27 5.98 -27.44
CA ASP A 68 18.96 4.67 -26.86
C ASP A 68 17.76 4.04 -27.58
N PRO A 69 17.99 3.09 -28.50
CA PRO A 69 16.92 2.44 -29.25
C PRO A 69 15.92 1.67 -28.37
N TYR A 70 16.34 1.21 -27.18
CA TYR A 70 15.53 0.36 -26.30
C TYR A 70 14.77 1.14 -25.22
N LEU A 71 14.72 2.47 -25.31
CA LEU A 71 14.18 3.34 -24.27
C LEU A 71 12.73 3.00 -23.88
N ILE A 72 11.83 2.82 -24.86
CA ILE A 72 10.42 2.45 -24.58
C ILE A 72 10.36 1.12 -23.81
N ILE A 73 11.13 0.13 -24.27
CA ILE A 73 11.12 -1.20 -23.69
C ILE A 73 11.66 -1.17 -22.26
N LYS A 74 12.72 -0.40 -22.00
CA LYS A 74 13.25 -0.18 -20.65
C LYS A 74 12.19 0.41 -19.72
N ILE A 75 11.44 1.42 -20.17
CA ILE A 75 10.36 2.04 -19.38
C ILE A 75 9.27 1.02 -19.07
N ILE A 76 8.81 0.26 -20.06
CA ILE A 76 7.76 -0.76 -19.88
C ILE A 76 8.22 -1.81 -18.86
N ILE A 77 9.42 -2.38 -19.04
CA ILE A 77 9.96 -3.38 -18.12
C ILE A 77 10.13 -2.78 -16.72
N THR A 78 10.62 -1.55 -16.62
CA THR A 78 10.77 -0.84 -15.33
C THR A 78 9.44 -0.75 -14.59
N ILE A 79 8.37 -0.33 -15.26
CA ILE A 79 7.04 -0.19 -14.64
C ILE A 79 6.52 -1.57 -14.20
N VAL A 80 6.62 -2.58 -15.07
CA VAL A 80 6.15 -3.94 -14.76
C VAL A 80 6.92 -4.53 -13.58
N VAL A 81 8.25 -4.46 -13.60
CA VAL A 81 9.09 -5.00 -12.52
C VAL A 81 8.90 -4.21 -11.23
N ALA A 82 8.86 -2.88 -11.29
CA ALA A 82 8.59 -2.06 -10.11
C ALA A 82 7.22 -2.39 -9.50
N PHE A 83 6.19 -2.61 -10.32
CA PHE A 83 4.87 -3.02 -9.83
C PHE A 83 4.91 -4.41 -9.17
N ILE A 84 5.60 -5.38 -9.78
CA ILE A 84 5.76 -6.73 -9.20
C ILE A 84 6.51 -6.67 -7.87
N ILE A 85 7.62 -5.93 -7.81
CA ILE A 85 8.41 -5.72 -6.59
C ILE A 85 7.54 -5.07 -5.51
N PHE A 86 6.83 -4.00 -5.86
CA PHE A 86 5.93 -3.30 -4.94
C PHE A 86 4.85 -4.25 -4.40
N LEU A 87 4.23 -5.06 -5.26
CA LEU A 87 3.22 -6.05 -4.86
C LEU A 87 3.81 -7.09 -3.91
N LEU A 88 4.99 -7.63 -4.23
CA LEU A 88 5.70 -8.58 -3.38
C LEU A 88 5.99 -8.00 -1.99
N PHE A 89 6.57 -6.81 -1.92
CA PHE A 89 6.83 -6.14 -0.64
C PHE A 89 5.55 -5.77 0.10
N GLN A 90 4.49 -5.38 -0.60
CA GLN A 90 3.18 -5.11 0.01
C GLN A 90 2.58 -6.37 0.63
N LEU A 91 2.75 -7.52 -0.02
CA LEU A 91 2.32 -8.81 0.50
C LEU A 91 3.13 -9.21 1.74
N ILE A 92 4.47 -9.05 1.70
CA ILE A 92 5.34 -9.31 2.85
C ILE A 92 4.96 -8.42 4.05
N THR A 93 4.76 -7.12 3.81
CA THR A 93 4.38 -6.16 4.86
C THR A 93 3.01 -6.46 5.45
N PHE A 94 2.06 -6.92 4.65
CA PHE A 94 0.77 -7.41 5.14
C PHE A 94 0.93 -8.61 6.10
N PHE A 95 1.76 -9.59 5.75
CA PHE A 95 2.03 -10.71 6.64
C PHE A 95 2.75 -10.28 7.93
N LEU A 96 3.72 -9.38 7.84
CA LEU A 96 4.39 -8.81 9.01
C LEU A 96 3.39 -8.07 9.91
N TYR A 97 2.48 -7.28 9.36
CA TYR A 97 1.46 -6.60 10.14
C TYR A 97 0.51 -7.58 10.83
N LYS A 98 0.16 -8.67 10.15
CA LYS A 98 -0.72 -9.69 10.73
C LYS A 98 -0.11 -10.32 11.99
N VAL A 99 1.22 -10.49 12.02
CA VAL A 99 1.92 -11.15 13.14
C VAL A 99 2.37 -10.17 14.22
N ALA A 100 2.96 -9.05 13.82
CA ALA A 100 3.59 -8.07 14.72
C ALA A 100 2.75 -6.79 14.92
N GLY A 101 1.53 -6.76 14.39
CA GLY A 101 0.65 -5.61 14.51
C GLY A 101 0.21 -5.36 15.96
N PRO A 102 0.18 -4.11 16.43
CA PRO A 102 -0.30 -3.78 17.77
C PRO A 102 -1.78 -4.18 17.95
N SER A 103 -2.18 -4.39 19.21
CA SER A 103 -3.58 -4.59 19.55
C SER A 103 -4.42 -3.40 19.11
N ARG A 104 -5.66 -3.66 18.66
CA ARG A 104 -6.60 -2.61 18.25
C ARG A 104 -7.03 -1.68 19.39
N TYR A 105 -6.82 -2.10 20.63
CA TYR A 105 -7.18 -1.37 21.84
C TYR A 105 -5.92 -0.90 22.54
N GLY A 106 -5.92 0.37 22.98
CA GLY A 106 -4.92 0.89 23.90
C GLY A 106 -5.13 0.36 25.33
N PRO A 107 -4.17 0.61 26.24
CA PRO A 107 -4.24 0.10 27.62
C PRO A 107 -5.46 0.60 28.42
N LEU A 108 -6.00 1.76 28.05
CA LEU A 108 -7.15 2.39 28.70
C LEU A 108 -8.46 2.22 27.90
N ASP A 109 -8.41 1.59 26.73
CA ASP A 109 -9.57 1.48 25.85
C ASP A 109 -10.45 0.30 26.28
N VAL A 110 -11.71 0.58 26.57
CA VAL A 110 -12.73 -0.46 26.79
C VAL A 110 -13.22 -1.02 25.45
N PRO A 111 -13.43 -2.34 25.33
CA PRO A 111 -14.00 -2.92 24.14
C PRO A 111 -15.39 -2.32 23.87
N ARG A 112 -15.69 -2.05 22.59
CA ARG A 112 -16.97 -1.45 22.21
C ARG A 112 -18.11 -2.37 22.61
N VAL A 113 -18.99 -1.92 23.50
CA VAL A 113 -20.20 -2.64 23.87
C VAL A 113 -21.27 -2.34 22.83
N ALA A 114 -21.72 -3.36 22.09
CA ALA A 114 -22.83 -3.21 21.17
C ALA A 114 -24.11 -2.88 21.97
N TYR A 115 -24.66 -1.67 21.77
CA TYR A 115 -25.91 -1.28 22.41
C TYR A 115 -27.06 -2.14 21.87
N ARG A 116 -27.59 -3.03 22.72
CA ARG A 116 -28.73 -3.93 22.43
C ARG A 116 -30.09 -3.33 22.81
N GLY A 117 -30.20 -2.01 22.98
CA GLY A 117 -31.45 -1.35 23.37
C GLY A 117 -32.36 -1.00 22.20
N LYS A 118 -33.65 -0.77 22.49
CA LYS A 118 -34.63 -0.30 21.49
C LYS A 118 -34.25 1.13 21.06
N LYS A 119 -34.20 1.37 19.75
CA LYS A 119 -33.99 2.70 19.18
C LYS A 119 -35.16 3.60 19.62
N TYR A 120 -34.86 4.68 20.34
CA TYR A 120 -35.88 5.63 20.81
C TYR A 120 -36.63 6.21 19.60
N LYS A 121 -37.96 6.07 19.57
CA LYS A 121 -38.83 6.75 18.61
C LYS A 121 -39.27 8.06 19.26
N ARG A 122 -38.93 9.19 18.62
CA ARG A 122 -39.58 10.48 18.88
C ARG A 122 -40.96 10.49 18.23
#